data_AF-A0A7L0KZ35-F1
#
_entry.id   AF-A0A7L0KZ35-F1
#
_cell.length_a   1.000
_cell.length_b   1.000
_cell.length_c   1.000
_cell.angle_alpha   90.00
_cell.angle_beta   90.00
_cell.angle_gamma   90.00
#
_symmetry.space_group_name_H-M   'P 1'
#
loop_
_entity.id
_entity.type
_entity.pdbx_description
1 polymer ?
#
loop_
_entity_poly.entity_id
_entity_poly.type
_entity_poly.pdbx_seq_one_letter_code
_entity_poly.pdbx_strand_id
1 'polypeptide(L)'
;LQHFKECIQFIHECRLGGGGCLVHCLAGVSRSTTVLVAYLMTVTELGWQSCLAATRAVRSYVSPNSGFQQQLQEYERTLLQEVRSPWVHFGRVCKQARLPCMQLPA
;
A
#
# COMPACT_ATOMS: atom_id res chain seq x y z
N LEU A 1 6.04 6.77 10.18
CA LEU A 1 4.70 6.22 10.54
C LEU A 1 3.60 7.26 10.55
N GLN A 2 3.83 8.48 11.08
CA GLN A 2 2.80 9.51 11.29
C GLN A 2 1.81 9.75 10.12
N HIS A 3 2.28 9.68 8.86
CA HIS A 3 1.43 9.96 7.68
C HIS A 3 0.79 8.71 7.05
N PHE A 4 1.15 7.50 7.48
CA PHE A 4 0.67 6.29 6.80
C PHE A 4 -0.85 6.20 6.83
N LYS A 5 -1.47 6.42 8.00
CA LYS A 5 -2.93 6.34 8.16
C LYS A 5 -3.66 7.29 7.19
N GLU A 6 -3.27 8.55 7.17
CA GLU A 6 -3.87 9.58 6.32
C GLU A 6 -3.69 9.27 4.83
N CYS A 7 -2.48 8.94 4.39
CA CYS A 7 -2.22 8.62 2.98
C CYS A 7 -2.96 7.35 2.54
N ILE A 8 -2.97 6.31 3.38
CA ILE A 8 -3.67 5.04 3.09
C ILE A 8 -5.16 5.30 2.91
N GLN A 9 -5.77 6.06 3.82
CA GLN A 9 -7.19 6.42 3.75
C GLN A 9 -7.49 7.17 2.46
N PHE A 10 -6.73 8.20 2.13
CA PHE A 10 -6.91 8.98 0.90
C PHE A 10 -6.84 8.11 -0.37
N ILE A 11 -5.81 7.26 -0.48
CA ILE A 11 -5.65 6.36 -1.64
C ILE A 11 -6.83 5.38 -1.73
N HIS A 12 -7.27 4.85 -0.59
CA HIS A 12 -8.36 3.88 -0.54
C HIS A 12 -9.70 4.50 -0.94
N GLU A 13 -10.01 5.70 -0.43
CA GLU A 13 -11.23 6.44 -0.77
C GLU A 13 -11.28 6.78 -2.26
N CYS A 14 -10.18 7.25 -2.85
CA CYS A 14 -10.10 7.45 -4.30
C CYS A 14 -10.41 6.18 -5.09
N ARG A 15 -9.86 5.03 -4.66
CA ARG A 15 -10.09 3.74 -5.31
C ARG A 15 -11.55 3.29 -5.18
N LEU A 16 -12.17 3.42 -4.00
CA LEU A 16 -13.57 3.04 -3.78
C LEU A 16 -14.54 3.96 -4.51
N GLY A 17 -14.19 5.23 -4.70
CA GLY A 17 -14.95 6.19 -5.52
C GLY A 17 -14.87 5.93 -7.03
N GLY A 18 -14.15 4.90 -7.49
CA GLY A 18 -13.97 4.59 -8.91
C GLY A 18 -12.96 5.48 -9.62
N GLY A 19 -12.18 6.29 -8.89
CA GLY A 19 -11.15 7.18 -9.43
C GLY A 19 -9.75 6.55 -9.45
N GLY A 20 -8.80 7.31 -9.99
CA GLY A 20 -7.37 7.01 -9.94
C GLY A 20 -6.63 7.93 -8.95
N CYS A 21 -5.63 7.42 -8.26
CA CYS A 21 -4.77 8.19 -7.36
C CYS A 21 -3.32 8.13 -7.84
N LEU A 22 -2.72 9.29 -8.13
CA LEU A 22 -1.30 9.40 -8.45
C LEU A 22 -0.49 9.69 -7.16
N VAL A 23 0.28 8.70 -6.71
CA VAL A 23 1.20 8.86 -5.58
C VAL A 23 2.60 9.13 -6.14
N HIS A 24 3.10 10.36 -5.99
CA HIS A 24 4.42 10.75 -6.50
C HIS A 24 5.29 11.43 -5.44
N CYS A 25 6.59 11.43 -5.70
CA CYS A 25 7.55 12.28 -5.02
C CYS A 25 8.45 12.90 -6.10
N LEU A 26 9.65 13.38 -5.75
CA LEU A 26 10.55 13.97 -6.76
C LEU A 26 11.00 12.95 -7.83
N ALA A 27 11.58 11.82 -7.41
CA ALA A 27 12.12 10.81 -8.32
C ALA A 27 11.22 9.57 -8.48
N GLY A 28 10.19 9.43 -7.63
CA GLY A 28 9.38 8.22 -7.59
C GLY A 28 10.17 6.96 -7.21
N VAL A 29 11.22 7.11 -6.40
CA VAL A 29 12.13 6.02 -5.96
C VAL A 29 11.86 5.60 -4.52
N SER A 30 11.72 6.57 -3.61
CA SER A 30 11.79 6.34 -2.16
C SER A 30 10.50 6.74 -1.45
N ARG A 31 10.26 8.04 -1.19
CA ARG A 31 9.08 8.53 -0.43
C ARG A 31 7.72 8.00 -0.90
N SER A 32 7.39 8.19 -2.19
CA SER A 32 6.11 7.73 -2.74
C SER A 32 6.01 6.21 -2.77
N THR A 33 7.11 5.52 -3.05
CA THR A 33 7.19 4.06 -2.95
C THR A 33 6.87 3.56 -1.55
N THR A 34 7.42 4.21 -0.51
CA THR A 34 7.14 3.85 0.88
C THR A 34 5.65 3.92 1.20
N VAL A 35 4.98 4.99 0.77
CA VAL A 35 3.52 5.14 0.97
C VAL A 35 2.75 4.07 0.20
N LEU A 36 3.12 3.81 -1.05
CA LEU A 36 2.51 2.76 -1.88
C LEU A 36 2.66 1.38 -1.24
N VAL A 37 3.84 1.03 -0.75
CA VAL A 37 4.11 -0.26 -0.10
C VAL A 37 3.28 -0.39 1.19
N ALA A 38 3.22 0.64 2.02
CA ALA A 38 2.39 0.63 3.22
C ALA A 38 0.90 0.42 2.90
N TYR A 39 0.41 1.07 1.83
CA TYR A 39 -0.95 0.85 1.34
C TYR A 39 -1.18 -0.58 0.85
N LEU A 40 -0.27 -1.14 0.04
CA LEU A 40 -0.37 -2.53 -0.43
C LEU A 40 -0.38 -3.52 0.73
N MET A 41 0.48 -3.34 1.74
CA MET A 41 0.46 -4.16 2.96
C MET A 41 -0.90 -4.13 3.65
N THR A 42 -1.57 -2.97 3.64
CA THR A 42 -2.86 -2.76 4.30
C THR A 42 -4.00 -3.48 3.59
N VAL A 43 -4.01 -3.46 2.25
CA VAL A 43 -5.12 -3.99 1.44
C VAL A 43 -4.90 -5.41 0.95
N THR A 44 -3.77 -6.03 1.31
CA THR A 44 -3.42 -7.42 1.02
C THR A 44 -3.00 -8.13 2.31
N GLU A 45 -2.73 -9.43 2.24
CA GLU A 45 -2.16 -10.19 3.37
C GLU A 45 -0.62 -10.14 3.41
N LEU A 46 0.01 -9.55 2.40
CA LEU A 46 1.45 -9.53 2.20
C LEU A 46 2.19 -8.60 3.20
N GLY A 47 3.40 -9.00 3.58
CA GLY A 47 4.35 -8.19 4.35
C GLY A 47 5.13 -7.17 3.50
N TRP A 48 5.91 -6.31 4.14
CA TRP A 48 6.55 -5.17 3.47
C TRP A 48 7.53 -5.60 2.35
N GLN A 49 8.27 -6.70 2.55
CA GLN A 49 9.23 -7.20 1.57
C GLN A 49 8.53 -7.71 0.31
N SER A 50 7.43 -8.45 0.48
CA SER A 50 6.64 -8.98 -0.62
C SER A 50 5.95 -7.86 -1.40
N CYS A 51 5.38 -6.87 -0.71
CA CYS A 51 4.81 -5.68 -1.34
C CYS A 51 5.85 -4.85 -2.08
N LEU A 52 7.07 -4.70 -1.53
CA LEU A 52 8.16 -3.99 -2.20
C LEU A 52 8.66 -4.77 -3.42
N ALA A 53 8.76 -6.10 -3.36
CA ALA A 53 9.11 -6.94 -4.50
C ALA A 53 8.07 -6.83 -5.62
N ALA A 54 6.78 -6.92 -5.28
CA ALA A 54 5.68 -6.69 -6.22
C ALA A 54 5.75 -5.29 -6.87
N THR A 55 6.09 -4.26 -6.08
CA THR A 55 6.29 -2.90 -6.61
C THR A 55 7.48 -2.83 -7.57
N ARG A 56 8.59 -3.52 -7.26
CA ARG A 56 9.77 -3.60 -8.15
C ARG A 56 9.50 -4.36 -9.45
N ALA A 57 8.63 -5.37 -9.43
CA ALA A 57 8.25 -6.10 -10.64
C ALA A 57 7.61 -5.18 -11.68
N VAL A 58 6.88 -4.14 -11.25
CA VAL A 58 6.25 -3.15 -12.12
C VAL A 58 7.14 -1.91 -12.35
N ARG A 59 7.98 -1.55 -11.36
CA ARG A 59 8.86 -0.38 -11.41
C ARG A 59 10.23 -0.71 -10.80
N SER A 60 11.13 -1.26 -11.61
CA SER A 60 12.39 -1.89 -11.20
C SER A 60 13.33 -1.04 -10.34
N TYR A 61 13.31 0.28 -10.51
CA TYR A 61 14.23 1.20 -9.84
C TYR A 61 13.72 1.74 -8.50
N VAL A 62 12.58 1.25 -7.99
CA VAL A 62 12.14 1.66 -6.66
C VAL A 62 13.07 1.13 -5.57
N SER A 63 13.44 2.03 -4.67
CA SER A 63 14.35 1.74 -3.58
C SER A 63 14.10 2.73 -2.43
N PRO A 64 13.16 2.42 -1.51
CA PRO A 64 13.05 3.15 -0.26
C PRO A 64 14.40 3.16 0.45
N ASN A 65 14.79 4.29 1.04
CA ASN A 65 16.03 4.35 1.83
C ASN A 65 15.90 3.45 3.08
N SER A 66 17.02 3.17 3.75
CA SER A 66 17.06 2.29 4.93
C SER A 66 16.10 2.75 6.04
N GLY A 67 16.01 4.05 6.30
CA GLY A 67 15.08 4.60 7.30
C GLY A 67 13.61 4.33 6.95
N PHE A 68 13.23 4.43 5.68
CA PHE A 68 11.88 4.09 5.25
C PHE A 68 11.61 2.59 5.26
N GLN A 69 12.61 1.76 4.93
CA GLN A 69 12.48 0.30 5.07
C GLN A 69 12.25 -0.09 6.54
N GLN A 70 12.98 0.52 7.48
CA GLN A 70 12.75 0.34 8.91
C GLN A 70 11.34 0.80 9.33
N GLN A 71 10.85 1.92 8.79
CA GLN A 71 9.47 2.36 9.07
C GLN A 71 8.42 1.39 8.50
N LEU A 72 8.66 0.76 7.35
CA LEU A 72 7.76 -0.25 6.79
C LEU A 72 7.76 -1.53 7.64
N GLN A 73 8.93 -1.98 8.07
CA GLN A 73 9.07 -3.10 8.99
C GLN A 73 8.37 -2.82 10.32
N GLU A 74 8.54 -1.63 10.88
CA GLU A 74 7.87 -1.24 12.11
C GLU A 74 6.35 -1.16 11.92
N TYR A 75 5.89 -0.66 10.78
CA TYR A 75 4.47 -0.63 10.44
C TYR A 75 3.86 -2.03 10.41
N GLU A 76 4.55 -3.00 9.78
CA GLU A 76 4.14 -4.40 9.75
C GLU A 76 3.97 -5.01 11.15
N ARG A 77 4.90 -4.69 12.05
CA ARG A 77 4.95 -5.25 13.40
C ARG A 77 3.93 -4.65 14.35
N THR A 78 3.61 -3.36 14.20
CA THR A 78 2.87 -2.59 15.22
C THR A 78 1.45 -2.24 14.83
N LEU A 79 1.29 -1.56 13.69
CA LEU A 79 0.02 -0.92 13.33
C LEU A 79 -0.76 -1.69 12.27
N LEU A 80 -0.10 -2.59 11.53
CA LEU A 80 -0.72 -3.21 10.36
C LEU A 80 -2.00 -3.99 10.69
N GLN A 81 -2.05 -4.72 11.80
CA GLN A 81 -3.22 -5.52 12.18
C GLN A 81 -4.41 -4.65 12.61
N GLU A 82 -4.13 -3.58 13.36
CA GLU A 82 -5.13 -2.60 13.76
C GLU A 82 -5.71 -1.89 12.54
N VAL A 83 -4.84 -1.50 11.59
CA VAL A 83 -5.26 -0.82 10.39
C VAL A 83 -6.05 -1.79 9.49
N ARG A 84 -5.61 -3.04 9.28
CA ARG A 84 -6.34 -4.03 8.46
C ARG A 84 -7.79 -4.25 8.93
N SER A 85 -8.05 -4.29 10.23
CA SER A 85 -9.35 -4.73 10.78
C SER A 85 -10.57 -3.88 10.31
N PRO A 86 -10.52 -2.54 10.32
CA PRO A 86 -11.56 -1.70 9.71
C PRO A 86 -11.67 -1.84 8.18
N TRP A 87 -10.54 -1.92 7.47
CA TRP A 87 -10.54 -1.90 6.00
C TRP A 87 -10.93 -3.25 5.37
N VAL A 88 -10.64 -4.37 6.04
CA VAL A 88 -11.10 -5.72 5.65
C VAL A 88 -12.63 -5.81 5.76
N HIS A 89 -13.25 -5.08 6.68
CA HIS A 89 -14.70 -5.03 6.81
C HIS A 89 -15.36 -4.18 5.71
N PHE A 90 -14.79 -3.01 5.39
CA PHE A 90 -15.23 -2.19 4.24
C PHE A 90 -15.03 -2.91 2.90
N GLY A 91 -13.97 -3.72 2.75
CA GLY A 91 -13.72 -4.53 1.56
C GLY A 91 -14.76 -5.61 1.27
N ARG A 92 -15.53 -6.10 2.27
CA ARG A 92 -16.63 -7.06 2.03
C ARG A 92 -17.83 -6.44 1.33
N VAL A 93 -18.01 -5.12 1.40
CA VAL A 93 -19.03 -4.40 0.63
C VAL A 93 -18.66 -4.37 -0.87
N CYS A 94 -17.38 -4.61 -1.20
CA CYS A 94 -16.86 -4.60 -2.57
C CYS A 94 -16.88 -5.98 -3.25
N LYS A 95 -17.74 -6.93 -2.83
CA LYS A 95 -18.06 -8.08 -3.71
C LYS A 95 -18.98 -7.70 -4.87
N GLN A 96 -19.56 -6.49 -4.86
CA GLN A 96 -20.45 -6.01 -5.92
C GLN A 96 -19.75 -5.19 -7.03
N ALA A 97 -18.53 -4.68 -6.82
CA ALA A 97 -17.82 -3.95 -7.86
C ALA A 97 -16.77 -4.87 -8.51
N ARG A 98 -17.07 -5.32 -9.73
CA ARG A 98 -16.16 -6.08 -10.61
C ARG A 98 -14.96 -5.23 -11.02
N LEU A 99 -14.04 -4.95 -10.10
CA LEU A 99 -12.71 -4.50 -10.46
C LEU A 99 -11.78 -5.71 -10.33
N PRO A 100 -11.04 -6.09 -11.39
CA PRO A 100 -10.17 -7.24 -11.34
C PRO A 100 -9.15 -7.00 -10.23
N CYS A 101 -9.24 -7.81 -9.17
CA CYS A 101 -8.17 -7.96 -8.20
C CYS A 101 -6.89 -8.15 -9.02
N MET A 102 -5.99 -7.18 -8.91
CA MET A 102 -4.72 -7.16 -9.61
C MET A 102 -3.97 -8.41 -9.18
N GLN A 103 -4.08 -9.47 -9.99
CA GLN A 103 -3.30 -10.68 -9.85
C GLN A 103 -1.85 -10.25 -10.08
N LEU A 104 -1.11 -10.05 -8.99
CA LEU A 104 0.32 -9.89 -9.05
C LEU A 104 0.88 -11.20 -9.66
N PRO A 105 1.69 -11.13 -10.72
CA PRO A 105 2.27 -12.33 -11.30
C PRO A 105 3.14 -13.03 -10.24
N ALA A 106 3.02 -14.36 -10.21
CA ALA A 106 3.79 -15.26 -9.35
C ALA A 106 5.29 -15.17 -9.62
#